data_AF-A0A0F8UM45-F1
#
_entry.id   AF-A0A0F8UM45-F1
#
_cell.length_a   1.000
_cell.length_b   1.000
_cell.length_c   1.000
_cell.angle_alpha   90.00
_cell.angle_beta   90.00
_cell.angle_gamma   90.00
#
_symmetry.space_group_name_H-M   'P 1'
#
loop_
_entity.id
_entity.type
_entity.pdbx_description
1 polymer ?
#
loop_
_entity_poly.entity_id
_entity_poly.type
_entity_poly.pdbx_seq_one_letter_code
_entity_poly.pdbx_strand_id
1 'polypeptide(L)' 'MVRYAAQDISAAKSARARGSYLRVSFKNTRETAQAINGMKLQRALTFLDNVTNKAEASHSAGSLAAPVAALR' A
#
# COMPACT_ATOMS: atom_id res chain seq x y z
N MET A 1 20.61 -9.24 11.06
CA MET A 1 20.17 -8.89 9.68
C MET A 1 18.64 -8.98 9.62
N VAL A 2 17.96 -7.96 9.09
CA VAL A 2 16.49 -7.89 9.06
C VAL A 2 15.92 -8.89 8.04
N ARG A 3 14.95 -9.71 8.46
CA ARG A 3 14.21 -10.64 7.60
C ARG A 3 12.96 -9.96 7.06
N TYR A 4 12.82 -9.90 5.73
CA TYR A 4 11.62 -9.44 5.05
C TYR A 4 10.75 -10.63 4.66
N ALA A 5 9.43 -10.45 4.65
CA ALA A 5 8.49 -11.52 4.29
C ALA A 5 8.60 -11.90 2.81
N ALA A 6 8.79 -10.91 1.92
CA ALA A 6 9.03 -11.16 0.50
C ALA A 6 10.53 -11.43 0.25
N GLN A 7 10.84 -12.66 -0.18
CA GLN A 7 12.21 -13.16 -0.33
C GLN A 7 12.74 -12.96 -1.76
N ASP A 8 11.91 -13.16 -2.79
CA ASP A 8 12.29 -13.11 -4.21
C ASP A 8 12.10 -11.72 -4.85
N ILE A 9 12.85 -10.72 -4.39
CA ILE A 9 12.85 -9.41 -5.05
C ILE A 9 14.27 -9.06 -5.48
N SER A 10 14.48 -8.81 -6.78
CA SER A 10 15.77 -8.40 -7.32
C SER A 10 16.22 -7.08 -6.69
N ALA A 11 17.30 -7.11 -5.92
CA ALA A 11 17.77 -5.95 -5.16
C ALA A 11 18.15 -4.74 -6.05
N ALA A 12 18.56 -4.97 -7.30
CA ALA A 12 19.02 -3.92 -8.21
C ALA A 12 17.90 -2.98 -8.73
N LYS A 13 16.64 -3.40 -8.67
CA LYS A 13 15.49 -2.63 -9.20
C LYS A 13 14.39 -2.42 -8.15
N SER A 14 14.69 -2.61 -6.88
CA SER A 14 13.67 -2.63 -5.83
C SER A 14 14.14 -1.94 -4.57
N ALA A 15 13.35 -0.99 -4.11
CA ALA A 15 13.54 -0.32 -2.82
C ALA A 15 12.72 -1.04 -1.74
N ARG A 16 13.30 -1.17 -0.53
CA ARG A 16 12.62 -1.74 0.64
C ARG A 16 12.71 -0.75 1.80
N ALA A 17 11.61 -0.52 2.51
CA ALA A 17 11.55 0.31 3.71
C ALA A 17 10.91 -0.46 4.87
N ARG A 18 11.34 -0.21 6.11
CA ARG A 18 10.75 -0.80 7.32
C ARG A 18 10.79 0.19 8.48
N GLY A 19 9.68 0.34 9.20
CA GLY A 19 9.62 0.97 10.51
C GLY A 19 9.26 -0.06 11.59
N SER A 20 9.73 0.14 12.82
CA SER A 20 9.35 -0.67 13.99
C SER A 20 8.90 0.26 15.12
N TYR A 21 7.94 -0.16 15.94
CA TYR A 21 7.38 0.62 17.04
C TYR A 21 6.76 1.97 16.64
N LEU A 22 6.01 1.99 15.53
CA LEU A 22 5.24 3.17 15.13
C LEU A 22 4.00 3.33 16.03
N ARG A 23 3.75 4.54 16.51
CA ARG A 23 2.57 4.89 17.32
C ARG A 23 1.34 5.09 16.45
N VAL A 24 0.90 4.03 15.78
CA VAL A 24 -0.29 4.02 14.90
C VAL A 24 -1.20 2.86 15.25
N SER A 25 -2.50 3.00 14.95
CA SER A 25 -3.47 1.91 15.10
C SER A 25 -3.20 0.84 14.04
N PHE A 26 -2.89 -0.38 14.49
CA PHE A 26 -2.64 -1.51 13.60
C PHE A 26 -3.77 -1.74 12.59
N LYS A 27 -5.02 -1.64 13.05
CA LYS A 27 -6.21 -1.89 12.22
C LYS A 27 -6.30 -0.89 11.08
N ASN A 28 -6.15 0.40 11.38
CA ASN A 28 -6.28 1.45 10.36
C ASN A 28 -5.14 1.35 9.34
N THR A 29 -3.90 1.14 9.80
CA THR A 29 -2.74 1.01 8.90
C THR A 29 -2.83 -0.21 8.00
N ARG A 30 -3.40 -1.33 8.48
CA ARG A 30 -3.62 -2.53 7.66
C ARG A 30 -4.57 -2.25 6.50
N GLU A 31 -5.70 -1.59 6.76
CA GLU A 31 -6.67 -1.28 5.70
C GLU A 31 -6.10 -0.28 4.69
N THR A 32 -5.38 0.75 5.13
CA THR A 32 -4.69 1.68 4.23
C THR A 32 -3.61 0.98 3.39
N ALA A 33 -2.83 0.07 3.99
CA ALA A 33 -1.80 -0.68 3.30
C ALA A 33 -2.36 -1.58 2.20
N GLN A 34 -3.54 -2.18 2.41
CA GLN A 34 -4.22 -2.96 1.37
C GLN A 34 -4.73 -2.06 0.24
N ALA A 35 -5.24 -0.87 0.56
CA ALA A 35 -5.72 0.08 -0.45
C ALA A 35 -4.61 0.55 -1.39
N ILE A 36 -3.40 0.82 -0.88
CA ILE A 36 -2.27 1.29 -1.71
C ILE A 36 -1.50 0.16 -2.41
N ASN A 37 -1.77 -1.10 -2.08
CA ASN A 37 -1.03 -2.24 -2.63
C ASN A 37 -1.30 -2.36 -4.15
N GLY A 38 -0.23 -2.41 -4.96
CA GLY A 38 -0.32 -2.49 -6.42
C GLY A 38 -0.53 -1.15 -7.13
N MET A 39 -0.59 -0.02 -6.42
CA MET A 39 -0.62 1.31 -7.04
C MET A 39 0.77 1.74 -7.55
N LYS A 40 0.80 2.56 -8.60
CA LYS A 40 2.02 3.28 -9.01
C LYS A 40 2.40 4.32 -7.94
N LEU A 41 3.70 4.53 -7.74
CA LEU A 41 4.25 5.42 -6.69
C LEU A 41 3.59 6.81 -6.67
N GLN A 42 3.49 7.47 -7.83
CA GLN A 42 2.89 8.81 -7.93
C GLN A 42 1.41 8.82 -7.51
N ARG A 43 0.64 7.82 -7.93
CA ARG A 43 -0.79 7.72 -7.60
C ARG A 43 -1.00 7.39 -6.12
N ALA A 44 -0.14 6.57 -5.53
CA ALA A 44 -0.19 6.26 -4.10
C ALA A 44 0.05 7.52 -3.24
N LEU A 45 0.96 8.40 -3.64
CA LEU A 45 1.19 9.67 -2.95
C LEU A 45 -0.05 10.57 -2.99
N THR A 46 -0.61 10.78 -4.19
CA THR A 46 -1.83 11.59 -4.36
C THR A 46 -3.01 11.02 -3.57
N PHE A 47 -3.15 9.69 -3.53
CA PHE A 47 -4.18 9.02 -2.73
C PHE A 47 -4.04 9.33 -1.22
N LEU A 48 -2.83 9.26 -0.68
CA LEU A 48 -2.59 9.55 0.74
C LEU A 48 -2.87 11.04 1.08
N ASP A 49 -2.55 11.95 0.17
CA ASP A 49 -2.89 13.37 0.32
C ASP A 49 -4.41 13.58 0.30
N ASN A 50 -5.12 12.91 -0.62
CA ASN A 50 -6.58 12.97 -0.71
C ASN A 50 -7.29 12.37 0.52
N VAL A 51 -6.76 11.29 1.10
CA VAL A 51 -7.26 10.69 2.34
C VAL A 51 -7.09 11.65 3.52
N THR A 52 -5.98 12.38 3.58
CA THR A 52 -5.75 13.40 4.60
C THR A 52 -6.73 14.56 4.46
N ASN A 53 -7.02 14.96 3.22
CA ASN A 53 -8.03 15.96 2.88
C ASN A 53 -9.47 15.46 2.99
N LYS A 54 -9.69 14.20 3.40
CA LYS A 54 -11.00 13.52 3.48
C LYS A 54 -11.80 13.55 2.17
N ALA A 55 -11.11 13.70 1.04
CA ALA A 55 -11.70 13.69 -0.30
C ALA A 55 -11.93 12.26 -0.80
N GLU A 56 -11.12 11.30 -0.33
CA GLU A 56 -11.22 9.88 -0.66
C GLU A 56 -11.23 9.06 0.64
N ALA A 57 -12.18 8.13 0.77
CA ALA A 57 -12.28 7.27 1.94
C ALA A 57 -11.49 5.98 1.71
N SER A 58 -10.65 5.60 2.69
CA SER A 58 -10.13 4.24 2.81
C SER A 58 -11.25 3.31 3.31
N HIS A 59 -12.33 3.18 2.53
CA HIS A 59 -13.50 2.40 2.93
C HIS A 59 -13.26 0.92 2.59
N SER A 60 -13.42 0.07 3.60
CA SER A 60 -13.47 -1.39 3.55
C SER A 60 -14.71 -1.87 2.77
N ALA A 61 -14.80 -1.54 1.49
CA ALA A 61 -15.69 -2.25 0.57
C ALA A 61 -14.98 -3.53 0.16
N GLY A 62 -15.37 -4.64 0.77
CA GLY A 62 -15.10 -5.95 0.19
C GLY A 62 -15.54 -5.99 -1.28
N SER A 63 -14.88 -6.87 -2.03
CA SER A 63 -15.28 -7.33 -3.37
C SER A 63 -15.10 -6.43 -4.59
N LEU A 64 -14.09 -5.56 -4.65
CA LEU A 64 -13.49 -5.24 -5.95
C LEU A 64 -12.09 -5.85 -5.99
N ALA A 65 -12.10 -7.17 -6.17
CA ALA A 65 -11.04 -7.86 -6.87
C ALA A 65 -10.58 -6.99 -8.04
N ALA A 66 -9.27 -6.83 -8.17
CA ALA A 66 -8.64 -6.26 -9.33
C ALA A 66 -9.40 -6.68 -10.60
N PRO A 67 -9.84 -5.75 -11.47
CA PRO A 67 -10.19 -6.17 -12.80
C PRO A 67 -8.87 -6.66 -13.41
N VAL A 68 -8.80 -7.97 -13.61
CA VAL A 68 -7.96 -8.61 -14.62
C VAL A 68 -8.41 -8.04 -15.98
N ALA A 69 -8.11 -6.77 -16.24
CA ALA A 69 -8.55 -6.02 -17.41
C ALA A 69 -7.54 -4.94 -17.84
N ALA A 70 -6.26 -5.33 -17.89
CA ALA A 70 -5.21 -4.76 -18.74
C ALA A 70 -3.99 -5.68 -18.57
N LEU A 71 -3.71 -6.72 -19.36
CA LEU A 71 -3.81 -6.88 -20.81
C LEU A 71 -3.36 -5.63 -21.57
N ARG A 72 -2.11 -5.23 -21.27
CA ARG A 72 -1.08 -4.86 -22.24
C ARG A 72 0.28 -4.91 -21.56
#